data_AF-A0A5C7Q525-F1
#
_entry.id   AF-A0A5C7Q525-F1
#
_cell.length_a   1.000
_cell.length_b   1.000
_cell.length_c   1.000
_cell.angle_alpha   90.00
_cell.angle_beta   90.00
_cell.angle_gamma   90.00
#
_symmetry.space_group_name_H-M   'P 1'
#
loop_
_entity.id
_entity.type
_entity.pdbx_description
1 polymer ?
#
loop_
_entity_poly.entity_id
_entity_poly.type
_entity_poly.pdbx_seq_one_letter_code
_entity_poly.pdbx_strand_id
1 'polypeptide(L)'
;MAILVDSGRAALAAALKNEVIHLAWGEGDPDWDDTPVQAPTDATALVDEVGRKLATVKAFCAPDENGEIITDDGRFAYSETPTKYLLLRFSFDFEDAPTATIRELGVFMGTETDPGLPPGQTYFEGEEITSPGTLVTLERVTADPRSPTKRAIYELVLEI
;
A
#
# COMPACT_ATOMS: atom_id res chain seq x y z
N MET A 1 -9.34 -32.29 -2.01
CA MET A 1 -9.24 -30.86 -1.64
C MET A 1 -8.04 -30.29 -2.37
N ALA A 2 -8.21 -29.26 -3.20
CA ALA A 2 -7.09 -28.58 -3.84
C ALA A 2 -6.53 -27.53 -2.87
N ILE A 3 -5.21 -27.37 -2.83
CA ILE A 3 -4.50 -26.37 -2.00
C ILE A 3 -3.61 -25.55 -2.92
N LEU A 4 -3.57 -24.25 -2.72
CA LEU A 4 -2.62 -23.38 -3.42
C LEU A 4 -1.21 -23.63 -2.86
N VAL A 5 -0.38 -24.31 -3.64
CA VAL A 5 1.01 -24.63 -3.30
C VAL A 5 1.92 -23.42 -3.43
N ASP A 6 3.10 -23.47 -2.82
CA ASP A 6 4.04 -22.34 -2.76
C ASP A 6 4.45 -21.82 -4.13
N SER A 7 4.62 -22.70 -5.14
CA SER A 7 4.91 -22.27 -6.51
C SER A 7 3.74 -21.50 -7.14
N GLY A 8 2.50 -21.82 -6.76
CA GLY A 8 1.30 -21.08 -7.16
C GLY A 8 1.26 -19.69 -6.52
N ARG A 9 1.55 -19.60 -5.21
CA ARG A 9 1.65 -18.31 -4.49
C ARG A 9 2.75 -17.42 -5.06
N ALA A 10 3.93 -17.99 -5.35
CA ALA A 10 5.03 -17.28 -5.98
C ALA A 10 4.67 -16.78 -7.39
N ALA A 11 3.92 -17.56 -8.17
CA ALA A 11 3.44 -17.13 -9.48
C ALA A 11 2.43 -15.96 -9.37
N LEU A 12 1.55 -15.99 -8.37
CA LEU A 12 0.62 -14.88 -8.10
C LEU A 12 1.37 -13.63 -7.66
N ALA A 13 2.35 -13.73 -6.75
CA ALA A 13 3.18 -12.60 -6.35
C ALA A 13 3.94 -12.00 -7.54
N ALA A 14 4.41 -12.84 -8.47
CA ALA A 14 5.04 -12.36 -9.70
C ALA A 14 4.06 -11.62 -10.62
N ALA A 15 2.80 -12.07 -10.70
CA ALA A 15 1.77 -11.33 -11.42
C ALA A 15 1.49 -9.98 -10.75
N LEU A 16 1.28 -9.95 -9.44
CA LEU A 16 1.00 -8.70 -8.70
C LEU A 16 2.15 -7.70 -8.80
N LYS A 17 3.41 -8.16 -8.76
CA LYS A 17 4.58 -7.28 -8.94
C LYS A 17 4.54 -6.50 -10.27
N ASN A 18 3.96 -7.07 -11.32
CA ASN A 18 3.85 -6.41 -12.64
C ASN A 18 2.67 -5.45 -12.74
N GLU A 19 1.70 -5.53 -11.84
CA GLU A 19 0.56 -4.63 -11.79
C GLU A 19 0.94 -3.22 -11.33
N VAL A 20 0.08 -2.26 -11.64
CA VAL A 20 0.14 -0.91 -11.07
C VAL A 20 -0.31 -1.00 -9.61
N ILE A 21 0.57 -0.65 -8.68
CA ILE A 21 0.29 -0.72 -7.24
C ILE A 21 0.37 0.68 -6.66
N HIS A 22 -0.68 1.08 -5.97
CA HIS A 22 -0.75 2.34 -5.22
C HIS A 22 -1.02 2.09 -3.74
N LEU A 23 -0.49 2.95 -2.89
CA LEU A 23 -0.97 3.10 -1.52
C LEU A 23 -1.87 4.33 -1.45
N ALA A 24 -3.10 4.15 -0.99
CA ALA A 24 -4.03 5.22 -0.71
C ALA A 24 -3.96 5.63 0.76
N TRP A 25 -4.20 6.91 1.00
CA TRP A 25 -4.47 7.45 2.32
C TRP A 25 -5.95 7.81 2.45
N GLY A 26 -6.53 7.55 3.62
CA GLY A 26 -7.88 7.98 3.99
C GLY A 26 -7.86 8.72 5.31
N GLU A 27 -8.68 9.76 5.43
CA GLU A 27 -8.83 10.49 6.71
C GLU A 27 -9.59 9.68 7.75
N GLY A 28 -10.37 8.70 7.30
CA GLY A 28 -11.14 7.83 8.18
C GLY A 28 -12.19 8.57 9.00
N ASP A 29 -12.65 7.91 10.06
CA ASP A 29 -13.54 8.51 11.04
C ASP A 29 -12.74 8.99 12.27
N PRO A 30 -12.83 10.28 12.67
CA PRO A 30 -12.22 10.78 13.89
C PRO A 30 -12.63 10.02 15.16
N ASP A 31 -13.81 9.39 15.18
CA ASP A 31 -14.28 8.61 16.34
C ASP A 31 -13.39 7.38 16.62
N TRP A 32 -12.61 6.92 15.64
CA TRP A 32 -11.67 5.80 15.81
C TRP A 32 -10.46 6.15 16.68
N ASP A 33 -10.15 7.44 16.87
CA ASP A 33 -9.04 7.90 17.71
C ASP A 33 -9.30 7.57 19.19
N ASP A 34 -10.54 7.68 19.63
CA ASP A 34 -10.96 7.35 21.00
C ASP A 34 -11.33 5.87 21.15
N THR A 35 -11.93 5.28 20.12
CA THR A 35 -12.35 3.88 20.11
C THR A 35 -11.80 3.16 18.87
N PRO A 36 -10.64 2.50 18.96
CA PRO A 36 -10.06 1.81 17.81
C PRO A 36 -11.01 0.76 17.24
N VAL A 37 -11.31 0.88 15.94
CA VAL A 37 -12.14 -0.09 15.20
C VAL A 37 -11.26 -0.80 14.18
N GLN A 38 -11.33 -2.13 14.12
CA GLN A 38 -10.60 -2.90 13.11
C GLN A 38 -11.14 -2.64 11.70
N ALA A 39 -10.25 -2.68 10.72
CA ALA A 39 -10.63 -2.61 9.31
C ALA A 39 -11.55 -3.79 8.95
N PRO A 40 -12.68 -3.56 8.26
CA PRO A 40 -13.58 -4.63 7.86
C PRO A 40 -13.03 -5.40 6.66
N THR A 41 -13.25 -6.71 6.62
CA THR A 41 -12.69 -7.59 5.57
C THR A 41 -13.41 -7.51 4.22
N ASP A 42 -14.60 -6.89 4.19
CA ASP A 42 -15.42 -6.69 2.99
C ASP A 42 -15.32 -5.25 2.45
N ALA A 43 -14.41 -4.43 3.00
CA ALA A 43 -14.11 -3.11 2.45
C ALA A 43 -13.62 -3.22 1.00
N THR A 44 -14.13 -2.33 0.16
CA THR A 44 -13.68 -2.17 -1.24
C THR A 44 -13.06 -0.79 -1.50
N ALA A 45 -13.10 0.11 -0.52
CA ALA A 45 -12.59 1.48 -0.58
C ALA A 45 -12.24 1.97 0.84
N LEU A 46 -11.49 3.08 0.93
CA LEU A 46 -11.21 3.78 2.18
C LEU A 46 -12.34 4.76 2.50
N VAL A 47 -12.46 5.12 3.77
CA VAL A 47 -13.30 6.21 4.24
C VAL A 47 -12.55 7.52 4.04
N ASP A 48 -13.17 8.44 3.30
CA ASP A 48 -12.63 9.76 2.96
C ASP A 48 -11.20 9.67 2.40
N GLU A 49 -11.07 8.94 1.27
CA GLU A 49 -9.81 8.80 0.55
C GLU A 49 -9.28 10.17 0.07
N VAL A 50 -8.01 10.45 0.39
CA VAL A 50 -7.33 11.73 0.13
C VAL A 50 -6.50 11.68 -1.14
N GLY A 51 -5.95 10.52 -1.45
CA GLY A 51 -5.16 10.30 -2.66
C GLY A 51 -4.27 9.08 -2.58
N ARG A 52 -3.56 8.82 -3.67
CA ARG A 52 -2.83 7.58 -3.92
C ARG A 52 -1.40 7.86 -4.38
N LYS A 53 -0.43 7.15 -3.81
CA LYS A 53 0.97 7.19 -4.25
C LYS A 53 1.37 5.88 -4.90
N LEU A 54 2.02 5.97 -6.06
CA LEU A 54 2.58 4.83 -6.79
C LEU A 54 3.71 4.18 -5.97
N ALA A 55 3.75 2.84 -5.98
CA ALA A 55 4.84 2.08 -5.34
C ALA A 55 6.21 2.48 -5.92
N THR A 56 7.11 2.91 -5.05
CA THR A 56 8.49 3.28 -5.40
C THR A 56 9.37 2.04 -5.53
N VAL A 57 9.14 1.03 -4.70
CA VAL A 57 9.83 -0.27 -4.77
C VAL A 57 8.80 -1.38 -4.77
N LYS A 58 8.96 -2.32 -5.70
CA LYS A 58 8.27 -3.61 -5.73
C LYS A 58 9.33 -4.71 -5.87
N ALA A 59 9.51 -5.53 -4.85
CA ALA A 59 10.55 -6.56 -4.85
C ALA A 59 10.09 -7.85 -4.17
N PHE A 60 10.62 -8.99 -4.60
CA PHE A 60 10.39 -10.23 -3.85
C PHE A 60 11.30 -10.24 -2.63
N CYS A 61 10.83 -10.85 -1.55
CA CYS A 61 11.63 -11.05 -0.36
C CYS A 61 11.36 -12.43 0.25
N ALA A 62 12.17 -12.84 1.22
CA ALA A 62 11.96 -14.06 1.98
C ALA A 62 12.29 -13.83 3.45
N PRO A 63 11.60 -14.50 4.39
CA PRO A 63 11.95 -14.43 5.80
C PRO A 63 13.42 -14.80 6.03
N ASP A 64 14.14 -13.94 6.74
CA ASP A 64 15.53 -14.13 7.12
C ASP A 64 15.77 -13.41 8.45
N GLU A 65 16.21 -14.14 9.48
CA GLU A 65 16.50 -13.59 10.81
C GLU A 65 17.58 -12.49 10.77
N ASN A 66 18.46 -12.52 9.78
CA ASN A 66 19.51 -11.51 9.56
C ASN A 66 19.16 -10.52 8.45
N GLY A 67 17.93 -10.59 7.93
CA GLY A 67 17.43 -9.72 6.88
C GLY A 67 17.46 -8.24 7.26
N GLU A 68 17.65 -7.39 6.24
CA GLU A 68 17.71 -5.93 6.37
C GLU A 68 16.33 -5.26 6.31
N ILE A 69 15.34 -5.93 5.73
CA ILE A 69 13.95 -5.47 5.68
C ILE A 69 13.32 -5.82 7.03
N ILE A 70 12.87 -4.80 7.76
CA ILE A 70 12.27 -4.97 9.09
C ILE A 70 10.85 -4.46 9.04
N THR A 71 9.91 -5.37 9.23
CA THR A 71 8.49 -5.10 9.37
C THR A 71 8.00 -5.57 10.73
N ASP A 72 6.79 -5.21 11.10
CA ASP A 72 6.07 -5.75 12.26
C ASP A 72 5.92 -7.29 12.19
N ASP A 73 5.74 -7.84 11.00
CA ASP A 73 5.65 -9.29 10.75
C ASP A 73 6.98 -10.05 10.87
N GLY A 74 8.11 -9.33 10.89
CA GLY A 74 9.44 -9.93 11.05
C GLY A 74 10.50 -9.34 10.12
N ARG A 75 11.58 -10.12 9.96
CA ARG A 75 12.74 -9.75 9.15
C ARG A 75 12.78 -10.50 7.83
N PHE A 76 13.10 -9.77 6.77
CA PHE A 76 13.17 -10.30 5.41
C PHE A 76 14.45 -9.87 4.71
N ALA A 77 14.88 -10.67 3.73
CA ALA A 77 15.93 -10.32 2.79
C ALA A 77 15.36 -10.27 1.37
N TYR A 78 15.94 -9.43 0.50
CA TYR A 78 15.58 -9.39 -0.91
C TYR A 78 15.82 -10.75 -1.58
N SER A 79 14.93 -11.11 -2.50
CA SER A 79 15.04 -12.32 -3.31
C SER A 79 14.99 -11.98 -4.80
N GLU A 80 15.90 -12.56 -5.58
CA GLU A 80 15.84 -12.50 -7.04
C GLU A 80 14.84 -13.50 -7.62
N THR A 81 14.56 -14.59 -6.88
CA THR A 81 13.55 -15.58 -7.26
C THR A 81 12.18 -15.15 -6.72
N PRO A 82 11.10 -15.37 -7.50
CA PRO A 82 9.74 -15.15 -7.00
C PRO A 82 9.46 -15.99 -5.76
N THR A 83 8.94 -15.34 -4.73
CA THR A 83 8.47 -15.94 -3.49
C THR A 83 7.01 -15.55 -3.29
N LYS A 84 6.34 -16.10 -2.27
CA LYS A 84 5.00 -15.66 -1.86
C LYS A 84 4.98 -14.28 -1.16
N TYR A 85 6.15 -13.66 -0.94
CA TYR A 85 6.27 -12.39 -0.24
C TYR A 85 6.67 -11.27 -1.19
N LEU A 86 5.91 -10.18 -1.16
CA LEU A 86 6.14 -8.99 -1.98
C LEU A 86 6.37 -7.78 -1.09
N LEU A 87 7.59 -7.25 -1.11
CA LEU A 87 7.93 -5.97 -0.50
C LEU A 87 7.38 -4.83 -1.35
N LEU A 88 6.65 -3.94 -0.70
CA LEU A 88 6.17 -2.69 -1.26
C LEU A 88 6.69 -1.52 -0.43
N ARG A 89 7.27 -0.53 -1.11
CA ARG A 89 7.68 0.73 -0.48
C ARG A 89 7.03 1.91 -1.18
N PHE A 90 6.48 2.82 -0.40
CA PHE A 90 5.82 4.04 -0.86
C PHE A 90 6.49 5.23 -0.18
N SER A 91 6.88 6.24 -0.96
CA SER A 91 7.52 7.45 -0.45
C SER A 91 6.65 8.66 -0.77
N PHE A 92 5.89 9.13 0.21
CA PHE A 92 5.10 10.35 0.08
C PHE A 92 5.97 11.58 0.35
N ASP A 93 5.76 12.61 -0.44
CA ASP A 93 6.51 13.86 -0.38
C ASP A 93 5.82 14.87 0.53
N PHE A 94 6.45 16.04 0.69
CA PHE A 94 6.02 17.06 1.64
C PHE A 94 4.69 17.72 1.25
N GLU A 95 4.41 17.78 -0.04
CA GLU A 95 3.22 18.42 -0.62
C GLU A 95 2.07 17.44 -0.83
N ASP A 96 2.29 16.13 -0.60
CA ASP A 96 1.24 15.13 -0.69
C ASP A 96 0.33 15.27 0.53
N ALA A 97 -0.90 15.75 0.29
CA ALA A 97 -1.95 15.98 1.28
C ALA A 97 -1.50 16.71 2.57
N PRO A 98 -0.98 17.95 2.48
CA PRO A 98 -0.17 18.56 3.54
C PRO A 98 -0.95 18.94 4.81
N THR A 99 -2.29 18.96 4.73
CA THR A 99 -3.19 19.29 5.86
C THR A 99 -4.04 18.11 6.33
N ALA A 100 -3.93 16.96 5.65
CA ALA A 100 -4.77 15.81 5.95
C ALA A 100 -4.33 15.13 7.26
N THR A 101 -5.27 14.50 7.93
CA THR A 101 -4.98 13.62 9.09
C THR A 101 -5.29 12.19 8.70
N ILE A 102 -4.26 11.36 8.54
CA ILE A 102 -4.41 10.02 7.99
C ILE A 102 -4.82 9.03 9.10
N ARG A 103 -5.84 8.22 8.83
CA ARG A 103 -6.30 7.12 9.70
C ARG A 103 -6.45 5.79 8.95
N GLU A 104 -6.45 5.81 7.63
CA GLU A 104 -6.48 4.59 6.81
C GLU A 104 -5.36 4.56 5.79
N LEU A 105 -4.78 3.38 5.63
CA LEU A 105 -3.84 3.03 4.58
C LEU A 105 -4.43 1.86 3.80
N GLY A 106 -4.45 1.95 2.47
CA GLY A 106 -4.92 0.82 1.66
C GLY A 106 -4.10 0.62 0.40
N VAL A 107 -3.72 -0.63 0.14
CA VAL A 107 -2.98 -0.99 -1.08
C VAL A 107 -3.98 -1.35 -2.17
N PHE A 108 -3.95 -0.60 -3.27
CA PHE A 108 -4.73 -0.86 -4.47
C PHE A 108 -3.87 -1.43 -5.58
N MET A 109 -4.43 -2.39 -6.32
CA MET A 109 -3.79 -2.99 -7.50
C MET A 109 -4.65 -2.81 -8.74
N GLY A 110 -4.00 -2.55 -9.87
CA GLY A 110 -4.67 -2.32 -11.15
C GLY A 110 -5.41 -0.99 -11.22
N THR A 111 -4.97 0.03 -10.47
CA THR A 111 -5.50 1.39 -10.60
C THR A 111 -5.17 1.94 -11.99
N GLU A 112 -6.13 2.60 -12.63
CA GLU A 112 -5.92 3.36 -13.86
C GLU A 112 -6.05 4.85 -13.56
N THR A 113 -5.09 5.65 -14.04
CA THR A 113 -5.08 7.11 -13.90
C THR A 113 -5.37 7.77 -15.25
N ASP A 114 -5.76 9.04 -15.24
CA ASP A 114 -6.02 9.79 -16.47
C ASP A 114 -4.72 9.87 -17.33
N PRO A 115 -4.75 9.41 -18.60
CA PRO A 115 -3.59 9.47 -19.49
C PRO A 115 -3.16 10.91 -19.86
N GLY A 116 -3.99 11.91 -19.58
CA GLY A 116 -3.68 13.33 -19.79
C GLY A 116 -2.79 13.96 -18.70
N LEU A 117 -2.51 13.24 -17.62
CA LEU A 117 -1.73 13.76 -16.49
C LEU A 117 -0.25 14.01 -16.83
N PRO A 118 0.41 14.95 -16.14
CA PRO A 118 1.83 15.21 -16.30
C PRO A 118 2.70 13.94 -16.20
N PRO A 119 3.67 13.75 -17.11
CA PRO A 119 4.56 12.61 -17.04
C PRO A 119 5.43 12.68 -15.78
N GLY A 120 5.56 11.54 -15.08
CA GLY A 120 6.35 11.44 -13.86
C GLY A 120 5.60 11.82 -12.58
N GLN A 121 4.32 12.17 -12.67
CA GLN A 121 3.44 12.25 -11.51
C GLN A 121 3.34 10.87 -10.85
N THR A 122 3.45 10.85 -9.52
CA THR A 122 3.42 9.62 -8.72
C THR A 122 2.40 9.67 -7.59
N TYR A 123 1.89 10.86 -7.28
CA TYR A 123 0.76 11.07 -6.36
C TYR A 123 -0.45 11.50 -7.17
N PHE A 124 -1.60 10.89 -6.89
CA PHE A 124 -2.84 11.10 -7.63
C PHE A 124 -3.97 11.38 -6.66
N GLU A 125 -4.73 12.43 -6.92
CA GLU A 125 -5.97 12.74 -6.21
C GLU A 125 -7.14 11.88 -6.75
N GLY A 126 -8.24 11.82 -6.00
CA GLY A 126 -9.40 10.98 -6.37
C GLY A 126 -9.96 11.28 -7.77
N GLU A 127 -9.94 12.55 -8.19
CA GLU A 127 -10.43 12.99 -9.50
C GLU A 127 -9.52 12.56 -10.67
N GLU A 128 -8.25 12.25 -10.39
CA GLU A 128 -7.24 11.84 -11.38
C GLU A 128 -7.25 10.33 -11.63
N ILE A 129 -8.08 9.59 -10.90
CA ILE A 129 -8.22 8.14 -10.97
C ILE A 129 -9.46 7.80 -11.80
N THR A 130 -9.25 7.10 -12.92
CA THR A 130 -10.34 6.69 -13.83
C THR A 130 -10.92 5.33 -13.46
N SER A 131 -10.09 4.44 -12.90
CA SER A 131 -10.51 3.15 -12.35
C SER A 131 -9.81 2.91 -11.01
N PRO A 132 -10.55 2.64 -9.92
CA PRO A 132 -9.96 2.48 -8.60
C PRO A 132 -9.17 1.17 -8.45
N GLY A 133 -9.26 0.23 -9.39
CA GLY A 133 -8.65 -1.09 -9.24
C GLY A 133 -9.28 -1.89 -8.10
N THR A 134 -8.48 -2.76 -7.48
CA THR A 134 -8.91 -3.63 -6.37
C THR A 134 -8.15 -3.29 -5.09
N LEU A 135 -8.88 -3.07 -3.99
CA LEU A 135 -8.31 -2.96 -2.64
C LEU A 135 -7.83 -4.34 -2.19
N VAL A 136 -6.54 -4.47 -1.86
CA VAL A 136 -5.93 -5.76 -1.49
C VAL A 136 -5.65 -5.82 0.00
N THR A 137 -5.20 -4.72 0.60
CA THR A 137 -5.03 -4.61 2.06
C THR A 137 -5.57 -3.28 2.54
N LEU A 138 -6.09 -3.29 3.77
CA LEU A 138 -6.58 -2.12 4.47
C LEU A 138 -6.08 -2.19 5.91
N GLU A 139 -5.50 -1.10 6.36
CA GLU A 139 -5.04 -0.92 7.73
C GLU A 139 -5.62 0.38 8.27
N ARG A 140 -6.09 0.33 9.53
CA ARG A 140 -6.46 1.52 10.29
C ARG A 140 -5.34 1.85 11.26
N VAL A 141 -4.88 3.09 11.20
CA VAL A 141 -3.80 3.61 12.02
C VAL A 141 -4.31 4.72 12.94
N THR A 142 -3.59 4.99 14.03
CA THR A 142 -3.86 6.16 14.85
C THR A 142 -3.67 7.44 14.03
N ALA A 143 -4.47 8.47 14.28
CA ALA A 143 -4.36 9.77 13.60
C ALA A 143 -2.91 10.23 13.42
N ASP A 144 -2.49 10.30 12.16
CA ASP A 144 -1.19 10.83 11.74
C ASP A 144 -1.39 12.14 10.97
N PRO A 145 -1.30 13.31 11.64
CA PRO A 145 -1.43 14.59 10.97
C PRO A 145 -0.22 14.83 10.05
N ARG A 146 -0.50 15.07 8.77
CA ARG A 146 0.54 15.40 7.79
C ARG A 146 1.22 16.71 8.15
N SER A 147 2.49 16.79 7.78
CA SER A 147 3.30 17.99 7.99
C SER A 147 4.09 18.30 6.72
N PRO A 148 4.10 19.55 6.26
CA PRO A 148 4.88 19.97 5.09
C PRO A 148 6.39 19.94 5.33
N THR A 149 6.84 19.52 6.52
CA THR A 149 8.25 19.37 6.88
C THR A 149 8.68 17.90 7.03
N LYS A 150 7.76 16.94 6.83
CA LYS A 150 8.04 15.51 6.98
C LYS A 150 7.54 14.70 5.78
N ARG A 151 8.46 13.90 5.23
CA ARG A 151 8.12 12.82 4.29
C ARG A 151 7.67 11.59 5.07
N ALA A 152 6.71 10.87 4.53
CA ALA A 152 6.26 9.61 5.08
C ALA A 152 6.71 8.48 4.15
N ILE A 153 7.36 7.47 4.71
CA ILE A 153 7.75 6.27 3.98
C ILE A 153 7.01 5.11 4.62
N TYR A 154 6.23 4.40 3.81
CA TYR A 154 5.58 3.16 4.23
C TYR A 154 6.30 2.00 3.57
N GLU A 155 6.59 1.01 4.39
CA GLU A 155 7.18 -0.26 3.98
C GLU A 155 6.31 -1.37 4.54
N LEU A 156 5.85 -2.26 3.66
CA LEU A 156 5.06 -3.43 4.05
C LEU A 156 5.43 -4.63 3.19
N VAL A 157 5.23 -5.81 3.76
CA VAL A 157 5.42 -7.10 3.06
C VAL A 157 4.07 -7.78 2.93
N LEU A 158 3.63 -7.98 1.69
CA LEU A 158 2.42 -8.76 1.40
C LEU A 158 2.76 -10.25 1.30
N GLU A 159 2.10 -11.09 2.08
CA GLU A 159 2.10 -12.55 1.91
C GLU A 159 0.90 -13.00 1.06
N ILE A 160 1.15 -13.80 0.03
CA ILE A 160 0.14 -14.32 -0.91
C ILE A 160 -0.26 -15.75 -0.62
#